data_AF-A0A7K0BVM8-F1
#
_entry.id   AF-A0A7K0BVM8-F1
#
_cell.length_a   1.000
_cell.length_b   1.000
_cell.length_c   1.000
_cell.angle_alpha   90.00
_cell.angle_beta   90.00
_cell.angle_gamma   90.00
#
_symmetry.space_group_name_H-M   'P 1'
#
loop_
_entity.id
_entity.type
_entity.pdbx_description
1 polymer ?
#
loop_
_entity_poly.entity_id
_entity_poly.type
_entity_poly.pdbx_seq_one_letter_code
_entity_poly.pdbx_strand_id
1 'polypeptide(L)'
;MANTVLVRRACTVLVSGAAVLALSAAPGTAAPGEGYVRLAHLSPDTPAVDVYLYTAGKKTPRLVLRHVGYGVLSPYQRLGGGRYTVAMRPADAPASSKPVLSTNVRVRGGASYTVAGMGPYKGIKLDVLDDTVDLPAGRAGLRLIAASLKQPGLKVTAGGTDIAPGLRFGTATPYREMAPGALKVRATGAKDAAVSAKVALTAGSAHTVIVLDGPKGLRLLDLRDVGRGAVPPPRGGVDTGLGGMAGNGSPSPWWPAALAAPFALAAVALLRRRRTR
;
A
#
# COMPACT_ATOMS: atom_id res chain seq x y z
N MET A 1 -86.50 8.20 61.63
CA MET A 1 -85.71 9.44 61.76
C MET A 1 -84.23 9.04 61.68
N ALA A 2 -83.69 8.66 60.53
CA ALA A 2 -83.28 9.49 59.38
C ALA A 2 -82.23 10.55 59.77
N ASN A 3 -80.95 10.21 59.63
CA ASN A 3 -79.95 11.19 59.22
C ASN A 3 -78.74 10.50 58.58
N THR A 4 -78.66 10.58 57.25
CA THR A 4 -77.52 10.22 56.43
C THR A 4 -76.91 11.53 55.94
N VAL A 5 -75.68 11.88 56.33
CA VAL A 5 -74.88 12.89 55.60
C VAL A 5 -73.40 12.51 55.56
N LEU A 6 -72.97 12.25 54.33
CA LEU A 6 -71.65 12.39 53.69
C LEU A 6 -70.41 12.57 54.57
N VAL A 7 -69.52 11.58 54.52
CA VAL A 7 -68.07 11.79 54.68
C VAL A 7 -67.42 11.74 53.30
N ARG A 8 -66.96 12.90 52.82
CA ARG A 8 -66.12 13.05 51.62
C ARG A 8 -64.81 12.29 51.84
N ARG A 9 -64.58 11.21 51.08
CA ARG A 9 -63.25 10.59 50.96
C ARG A 9 -62.53 11.17 49.75
N ALA A 10 -61.50 11.96 50.03
CA ALA A 10 -60.52 12.40 49.06
C ALA A 10 -59.73 11.16 48.56
N CYS A 11 -59.75 10.93 47.25
CA CYS A 11 -58.87 9.97 46.59
C CYS A 11 -57.78 10.77 45.89
N THR A 12 -56.64 10.91 46.57
CA THR A 12 -55.43 11.49 46.01
C THR A 12 -54.86 10.50 44.99
N VAL A 13 -54.95 10.84 43.71
CA VAL A 13 -54.38 10.05 42.61
C VAL A 13 -52.86 10.27 42.61
N LEU A 14 -52.12 9.23 42.99
CA LEU A 14 -50.67 9.16 42.84
C LEU A 14 -50.35 8.96 41.34
N VAL A 15 -49.83 10.01 40.69
CA VAL A 15 -49.27 9.94 39.35
C VAL A 15 -47.83 9.43 39.48
N SER A 16 -47.63 8.15 39.20
CA SER A 16 -46.29 7.54 39.11
C SER A 16 -45.59 8.04 37.85
N GLY A 17 -44.65 8.97 38.01
CA GLY A 17 -43.78 9.45 36.93
C GLY A 17 -42.78 8.38 36.50
N ALA A 18 -42.98 7.80 35.31
CA ALA A 18 -41.97 6.96 34.68
C ALA A 18 -40.91 7.84 34.01
N ALA A 19 -39.75 7.98 34.65
CA ALA A 19 -38.59 8.63 34.06
C ALA A 19 -37.99 7.72 32.96
N VAL A 20 -38.25 8.06 31.70
CA VAL A 20 -37.58 7.41 30.55
C VAL A 20 -36.14 7.94 30.49
N LEU A 21 -35.21 7.13 30.96
CA LEU A 21 -33.77 7.36 30.75
C LEU A 21 -33.45 7.10 29.28
N ALA A 22 -33.37 8.17 28.49
CA ALA A 22 -32.83 8.12 27.15
C ALA A 22 -31.33 7.85 27.23
N LEU A 23 -30.94 6.59 27.03
CA LEU A 23 -29.54 6.19 26.88
C LEU A 23 -29.01 6.78 25.57
N SER A 24 -28.36 7.94 25.64
CA SER A 24 -27.59 8.47 24.50
C SER A 24 -26.40 7.54 24.28
N ALA A 25 -26.52 6.65 23.29
CA ALA A 25 -25.39 5.89 22.79
C ALA A 25 -24.37 6.88 22.21
N ALA A 26 -23.29 7.14 22.95
CA ALA A 26 -22.12 7.78 22.37
C ALA A 26 -21.69 6.95 21.15
N PRO A 27 -21.29 7.57 20.01
CA PRO A 27 -20.80 6.82 18.88
C PRO A 27 -19.62 5.96 19.34
N GLY A 28 -19.82 4.64 19.35
CA GLY A 28 -18.78 3.70 19.71
C GLY A 28 -17.58 3.92 18.80
N THR A 29 -16.45 4.34 19.37
CA THR A 29 -15.17 4.27 18.69
C THR A 29 -14.87 2.79 18.47
N ALA A 30 -15.17 2.28 17.27
CA ALA A 30 -14.70 0.97 16.85
C ALA A 30 -13.22 0.86 17.23
N ALA A 31 -12.86 -0.22 17.95
CA ALA A 31 -11.46 -0.49 18.29
C ALA A 31 -10.62 -0.34 17.01
N PRO A 32 -9.50 0.41 17.04
CA PRO A 32 -8.76 0.71 15.83
C PRO A 32 -8.14 -0.58 15.29
N GLY A 33 -8.87 -1.26 14.40
CA GLY A 33 -8.33 -2.37 13.63
C GLY A 33 -7.10 -1.88 12.84
N GLU A 34 -6.24 -2.82 12.49
CA GLU A 34 -5.08 -2.51 11.66
C GLU A 34 -5.53 -2.08 10.26
N GLY A 35 -4.86 -1.08 9.69
CA GLY A 35 -4.98 -0.69 8.29
C GLY A 35 -3.60 -0.58 7.65
N TYR A 36 -3.57 -0.23 6.37
CA TYR A 36 -2.36 -0.29 5.55
C TYR A 36 -2.11 0.99 4.79
N VAL A 37 -0.86 1.44 4.73
CA VAL A 37 -0.45 2.58 3.90
C VAL A 37 0.77 2.19 3.08
N ARG A 38 0.77 2.45 1.78
CA ARG A 38 1.98 2.47 0.96
C ARG A 38 2.24 3.87 0.42
N LEU A 39 3.50 4.15 0.11
CA LEU A 39 3.96 5.43 -0.41
C LEU A 39 4.41 5.24 -1.85
N ALA A 40 4.12 6.20 -2.74
CA ALA A 40 4.48 6.13 -4.14
C ALA A 40 5.03 7.46 -4.67
N HIS A 41 6.11 7.41 -5.44
CA HIS A 41 6.63 8.58 -6.14
C HIS A 41 6.32 8.48 -7.64
N LEU A 42 5.32 9.23 -8.10
CA LEU A 42 4.77 9.14 -9.45
C LEU A 42 4.89 10.46 -10.23
N SER A 43 5.75 11.37 -9.78
CA SER A 43 6.15 12.57 -10.51
C SER A 43 7.46 12.33 -11.27
N PRO A 44 7.48 12.34 -12.62
CA PRO A 44 8.68 11.94 -13.39
C PRO A 44 9.86 12.91 -13.32
N ASP A 45 9.58 14.20 -13.20
CA ASP A 45 10.54 15.29 -13.21
C ASP A 45 10.88 15.81 -11.80
N THR A 46 10.32 15.22 -10.76
CA THR A 46 10.69 15.51 -9.37
C THR A 46 11.92 14.69 -8.98
N PRO A 47 12.99 15.33 -8.45
CA PRO A 47 14.16 14.62 -7.92
C PRO A 47 13.78 13.63 -6.81
N ALA A 48 14.69 12.70 -6.48
CA ALA A 48 14.47 11.79 -5.37
C ALA A 48 14.20 12.54 -4.06
N VAL A 49 13.33 11.96 -3.24
CA VAL A 49 12.85 12.55 -1.99
C VAL A 49 12.96 11.58 -0.83
N ASP A 50 13.05 12.14 0.37
CA ASP A 50 12.87 11.40 1.59
C ASP A 50 11.43 11.56 2.07
N VAL A 51 10.78 10.44 2.39
CA VAL A 51 9.38 10.41 2.82
C VAL A 51 9.29 9.90 4.25
N TYR A 52 8.63 10.69 5.08
CA TYR A 52 8.46 10.43 6.50
C TYR A 52 6.99 10.20 6.81
N LEU A 53 6.69 9.16 7.57
CA LEU A 53 5.36 8.87 8.07
C LEU A 53 5.33 9.07 9.59
N TYR A 54 4.51 10.00 10.06
CA TYR A 54 4.33 10.30 11.49
C TYR A 54 2.95 9.87 11.95
N THR A 55 2.87 9.37 13.19
CA THR A 55 1.57 9.36 13.91
C THR A 55 1.23 10.79 14.30
N ALA A 56 -0.03 11.19 14.15
CA ALA A 56 -0.48 12.52 14.51
C ALA A 56 -0.06 12.89 15.94
N GLY A 57 0.52 14.08 16.10
CA GLY A 57 1.02 14.59 17.38
C GLY A 57 2.36 14.00 17.85
N LYS A 58 3.00 13.11 17.07
CA LYS A 58 4.34 12.56 17.39
C LYS A 58 5.41 13.22 16.52
N LYS A 59 6.57 13.52 17.13
CA LYS A 59 7.73 14.11 16.44
C LYS A 59 8.67 13.06 15.83
N THR A 60 8.63 11.82 16.34
CA THR A 60 9.41 10.71 15.81
C THR A 60 8.64 10.03 14.68
N PRO A 61 9.24 9.85 13.48
CA PRO A 61 8.59 9.14 12.39
C PRO A 61 8.48 7.65 12.71
N ARG A 62 7.38 7.03 12.28
CA ARG A 62 7.21 5.57 12.30
C ARG A 62 7.97 4.87 11.19
N LEU A 63 8.13 5.55 10.07
CA LEU A 63 8.82 5.07 8.88
C LEU A 63 9.51 6.24 8.21
N VAL A 64 10.74 5.99 7.74
CA VAL A 64 11.48 6.89 6.86
C VAL A 64 11.87 6.08 5.63
N LEU A 65 11.50 6.57 4.46
CA LEU A 65 11.98 6.06 3.18
C LEU A 65 12.96 7.08 2.62
N ARG A 66 14.18 6.63 2.32
CA ARG A 66 15.25 7.47 1.81
C ARG A 66 15.37 7.35 0.30
N HIS A 67 15.72 8.45 -0.36
CA HIS A 67 16.04 8.49 -1.81
C HIS A 67 14.96 7.82 -2.69
N VAL A 68 13.69 8.04 -2.39
CA VAL A 68 12.58 7.49 -3.17
C VAL A 68 12.51 8.22 -4.51
N GLY A 69 12.89 7.52 -5.58
CA GLY A 69 12.85 8.05 -6.95
C GLY A 69 11.55 7.73 -7.69
N TYR A 70 11.42 8.29 -8.90
CA TYR A 70 10.26 8.08 -9.76
C TYR A 70 9.96 6.60 -10.05
N GLY A 71 8.67 6.23 -9.97
CA GLY A 71 8.17 4.88 -10.19
C GLY A 71 8.40 3.93 -9.01
N VAL A 72 9.03 4.40 -7.92
CA VAL A 72 9.22 3.60 -6.71
C VAL A 72 7.97 3.65 -5.84
N LEU A 73 7.60 2.49 -5.32
CA LEU A 73 6.58 2.34 -4.30
C LEU A 73 7.16 1.58 -3.10
N SER A 74 6.76 1.99 -1.90
CA SER A 74 7.00 1.18 -0.72
C SER A 74 6.08 -0.03 -0.73
N PRO A 75 6.48 -1.14 -0.09
CA PRO A 75 5.49 -2.13 0.31
C PRO A 75 4.54 -1.54 1.37
N TYR A 76 3.34 -2.13 1.53
CA TYR A 76 2.37 -1.64 2.51
C TYR A 76 2.93 -1.74 3.94
N GLN A 77 2.81 -0.65 4.67
CA GLN A 77 3.08 -0.55 6.09
C GLN A 77 1.80 -0.82 6.88
N ARG A 78 1.86 -1.77 7.80
CA ARG A 78 0.79 -2.05 8.75
C ARG A 78 0.78 -0.99 9.85
N LEU A 79 -0.38 -0.43 10.13
CA LEU A 79 -0.58 0.69 11.06
C LEU A 79 -1.85 0.45 11.87
N GLY A 80 -1.87 0.87 13.14
CA GLY A 80 -3.12 0.94 13.89
C GLY A 80 -4.05 2.00 13.29
N GLY A 81 -5.36 1.80 13.37
CA GLY A 81 -6.33 2.82 12.98
C GLY A 81 -6.04 4.17 13.66
N GLY A 82 -6.09 5.27 12.91
CA GLY A 82 -5.71 6.58 13.43
C GLY A 82 -5.36 7.61 12.35
N ARG A 83 -4.90 8.79 12.78
CA ARG A 83 -4.42 9.85 11.88
C ARG A 83 -2.90 9.81 11.78
N TYR A 84 -2.42 9.94 10.55
CA TYR A 84 -1.00 9.99 10.23
C TYR A 84 -0.72 11.15 9.29
N THR A 85 0.51 11.65 9.33
CA THR A 85 1.01 12.68 8.43
C THR A 85 2.13 12.09 7.60
N VAL A 86 1.99 12.20 6.28
CA VAL A 86 3.08 11.92 5.33
C VAL A 86 3.73 13.25 4.99
N ALA A 87 5.05 13.31 5.12
CA ALA A 87 5.85 14.50 4.81
C ALA A 87 6.97 14.12 3.85
N MET A 88 7.07 14.86 2.76
CA MET A 88 8.09 14.71 1.73
C MET A 88 9.11 15.84 1.85
N ARG A 89 10.39 15.49 1.77
CA ARG A 89 11.53 16.42 1.79
C ARG A 89 12.47 16.10 0.63
N PRO A 90 13.25 17.07 0.14
CA PRO A 90 14.36 16.75 -0.76
C PRO A 90 15.23 15.66 -0.13
N ALA A 91 15.74 14.74 -0.96
CA ALA A 91 16.65 13.70 -0.47
C ALA A 91 17.82 14.32 0.30
N ASP A 92 18.18 13.69 1.41
CA ASP A 92 19.26 14.10 2.32
C ASP A 92 19.07 15.42 3.07
N ALA A 93 17.93 16.10 2.89
CA ALA A 93 17.61 17.25 3.72
C ALA A 93 17.50 16.82 5.21
N PRO A 94 17.86 17.70 6.17
CA PRO A 94 17.70 17.41 7.58
C PRO A 94 16.24 17.03 7.92
N ALA A 95 16.04 16.02 8.77
CA ALA A 95 14.69 15.58 9.15
C ALA A 95 13.88 16.66 9.87
N SER A 96 14.56 17.65 10.47
CA SER A 96 13.97 18.84 11.10
C SER A 96 13.57 19.94 10.11
N SER A 97 13.98 19.85 8.84
CA SER A 97 13.64 20.83 7.82
C SER A 97 12.15 20.82 7.49
N LYS A 98 11.65 21.94 6.98
CA LYS A 98 10.25 22.07 6.55
C LYS A 98 9.99 21.11 5.37
N PRO A 99 8.94 20.27 5.41
CA PRO A 99 8.54 19.46 4.26
C PRO A 99 8.21 20.33 3.05
N VAL A 100 8.58 19.86 1.85
CA VAL A 100 8.14 20.48 0.59
C VAL A 100 6.68 20.17 0.31
N LEU A 101 6.22 18.99 0.69
CA LEU A 101 4.82 18.58 0.66
C LEU A 101 4.48 17.81 1.93
N SER A 102 3.26 17.96 2.40
CA SER A 102 2.72 17.12 3.45
C SER A 102 1.23 16.90 3.26
N THR A 103 0.75 15.71 3.62
CA THR A 103 -0.68 15.40 3.65
C THR A 103 -1.02 14.54 4.85
N ASN A 104 -2.29 14.54 5.24
CA ASN A 104 -2.80 13.71 6.31
C ASN A 104 -3.57 12.52 5.73
N VAL A 105 -3.36 11.34 6.30
CA VAL A 105 -4.14 10.14 6.01
C VAL A 105 -4.82 9.65 7.29
N ARG A 106 -6.14 9.43 7.21
CA ARG A 106 -6.91 8.79 8.28
C ARG A 106 -7.03 7.31 7.95
N VAL A 107 -6.22 6.49 8.61
CA VAL A 107 -6.22 5.04 8.45
C VAL A 107 -7.39 4.45 9.21
N ARG A 108 -8.30 3.81 8.49
CA ARG A 108 -9.41 3.02 9.06
C ARG A 108 -8.97 1.56 9.21
N GLY A 109 -9.50 0.88 10.22
CA GLY A 109 -9.26 -0.56 10.38
C GLY A 109 -9.81 -1.35 9.19
N GLY A 110 -9.02 -2.32 8.72
CA GLY A 110 -9.31 -3.14 7.54
C GLY A 110 -9.15 -2.41 6.18
N ALA A 111 -8.79 -1.13 6.18
CA ALA A 111 -8.63 -0.32 4.98
C ALA A 111 -7.16 -0.21 4.55
N SER A 112 -6.95 0.05 3.27
CA SER A 112 -5.64 0.24 2.65
C SER A 112 -5.60 1.55 1.86
N TYR A 113 -4.43 2.18 1.82
CA TYR A 113 -4.25 3.48 1.15
C TYR A 113 -2.90 3.56 0.44
N THR A 114 -2.89 4.28 -0.69
CA THR A 114 -1.66 4.74 -1.34
C THR A 114 -1.55 6.25 -1.18
N VAL A 115 -0.47 6.74 -0.60
CA VAL A 115 -0.14 8.18 -0.67
C VAL A 115 0.87 8.39 -1.78
N ALA A 116 0.43 9.02 -2.87
CA ALA A 116 1.21 9.18 -4.09
C ALA A 116 1.57 10.65 -4.35
N GLY A 117 2.86 10.92 -4.58
CA GLY A 117 3.31 12.17 -5.17
C GLY A 117 3.04 12.14 -6.68
N MET A 118 2.09 12.95 -7.16
CA MET A 118 1.64 12.95 -8.57
C MET A 118 1.66 14.35 -9.16
N GLY A 119 1.81 14.43 -10.50
CA GLY A 119 1.88 15.67 -11.24
C GLY A 119 3.31 16.08 -11.61
N PRO A 120 3.49 17.22 -12.31
CA PRO A 120 4.81 17.73 -12.66
C PRO A 120 5.48 18.35 -11.43
N TYR A 121 6.81 18.45 -11.39
CA TYR A 121 7.54 19.00 -10.25
C TYR A 121 7.03 20.38 -9.80
N LYS A 122 6.72 21.28 -10.75
CA LYS A 122 6.18 22.62 -10.46
C LYS A 122 4.77 22.64 -9.87
N GLY A 123 4.06 21.51 -9.90
CA GLY A 123 2.69 21.37 -9.41
C GLY A 123 2.45 20.03 -8.73
N ILE A 124 3.48 19.43 -8.14
CA ILE A 124 3.37 18.12 -7.51
C ILE A 124 2.43 18.21 -6.31
N LYS A 125 1.59 17.20 -6.14
CA LYS A 125 0.70 17.05 -5.01
C LYS A 125 0.79 15.65 -4.41
N LEU A 126 0.51 15.55 -3.11
CA LEU A 126 0.31 14.26 -2.45
C LEU A 126 -1.17 13.93 -2.46
N ASP A 127 -1.56 12.95 -3.26
CA ASP A 127 -2.91 12.41 -3.28
C ASP A 127 -2.99 11.16 -2.41
N VAL A 128 -4.03 11.08 -1.58
CA VAL A 128 -4.35 9.90 -0.77
C VAL A 128 -5.41 9.09 -1.53
N LEU A 129 -5.00 7.97 -2.09
CA LEU A 129 -5.87 7.04 -2.79
C LEU A 129 -6.37 5.99 -1.81
N ASP A 130 -7.68 5.77 -1.78
CA ASP A 130 -8.29 4.65 -1.06
C ASP A 130 -8.11 3.38 -1.91
N ASP A 131 -7.39 2.42 -1.37
CA ASP A 131 -7.14 1.12 -2.01
C ASP A 131 -8.14 0.06 -1.51
N THR A 132 -9.07 0.47 -0.65
CA THR A 132 -10.16 -0.37 -0.17
C THR A 132 -11.28 -0.39 -1.21
N VAL A 133 -11.61 -1.57 -1.70
CA VAL A 133 -12.74 -1.78 -2.59
C VAL A 133 -13.57 -2.97 -2.11
N ASP A 134 -14.87 -2.77 -2.00
CA ASP A 134 -15.84 -3.85 -1.77
C ASP A 134 -16.25 -4.38 -3.15
N LEU A 135 -15.83 -5.61 -3.48
CA LEU A 135 -16.10 -6.24 -4.77
C LEU A 135 -17.20 -7.30 -4.62
N PRO A 136 -18.12 -7.46 -5.59
CA PRO A 136 -19.04 -8.57 -5.60
C PRO A 136 -18.31 -9.92 -5.66
N ALA A 137 -18.94 -10.98 -5.14
CA ALA A 137 -18.38 -12.32 -5.16
C ALA A 137 -18.01 -12.74 -6.60
N GLY A 138 -16.82 -13.30 -6.77
CA GLY A 138 -16.32 -13.72 -8.08
C GLY A 138 -15.81 -12.59 -8.99
N ARG A 139 -15.82 -11.32 -8.56
CA ARG A 139 -15.31 -10.18 -9.34
C ARG A 139 -13.91 -9.77 -8.91
N ALA A 140 -13.23 -9.04 -9.78
CA ALA A 140 -11.96 -8.38 -9.49
C ALA A 140 -12.09 -6.86 -9.71
N GLY A 141 -11.20 -6.07 -9.13
CA GLY A 141 -11.14 -4.61 -9.32
C GLY A 141 -9.90 -4.20 -10.12
N LEU A 142 -10.04 -3.23 -11.01
CA LEU A 142 -8.93 -2.62 -11.74
C LEU A 142 -9.01 -1.09 -11.65
N ARG A 143 -7.94 -0.46 -11.18
CA ARG A 143 -7.73 0.98 -11.18
C ARG A 143 -6.55 1.34 -12.08
N LEU A 144 -6.62 2.50 -12.72
CA LEU A 144 -5.54 3.05 -13.53
C LEU A 144 -4.96 4.32 -12.90
N ILE A 145 -3.65 4.51 -13.03
CA ILE A 145 -2.98 5.77 -12.72
C ILE A 145 -2.14 6.21 -13.92
N ALA A 146 -2.33 7.45 -14.38
CA ALA A 146 -1.49 8.06 -15.40
C ALA A 146 -0.39 8.91 -14.74
N ALA A 147 0.83 8.41 -14.79
CA ALA A 147 2.01 9.01 -14.18
C ALA A 147 3.12 9.29 -15.21
N SER A 148 2.82 9.27 -16.51
CA SER A 148 3.73 9.60 -17.60
C SER A 148 3.62 11.07 -17.96
N LEU A 149 4.67 11.86 -17.71
CA LEU A 149 4.70 13.30 -18.03
C LEU A 149 4.86 13.51 -19.55
N LYS A 150 5.51 12.57 -20.26
CA LYS A 150 5.64 12.64 -21.73
C LYS A 150 4.31 12.43 -22.46
N GLN A 151 3.27 11.96 -21.77
CA GLN A 151 1.97 11.63 -22.34
C GLN A 151 0.85 12.31 -21.52
N PRO A 152 0.49 13.56 -21.85
CA PRO A 152 -0.49 14.33 -21.07
C PRO A 152 -1.90 13.72 -21.10
N GLY A 153 -2.19 12.90 -22.10
CA GLY A 153 -3.41 12.10 -22.21
C GLY A 153 -3.11 10.70 -22.73
N LEU A 154 -3.80 9.70 -22.17
CA LEU A 154 -3.66 8.30 -22.52
C LEU A 154 -5.04 7.69 -22.80
N LYS A 155 -5.13 6.88 -23.84
CA LYS A 155 -6.20 5.90 -24.01
C LYS A 155 -5.74 4.57 -23.41
N VAL A 156 -6.56 3.96 -22.56
CA VAL A 156 -6.28 2.66 -21.94
C VAL A 156 -7.41 1.68 -22.23
N THR A 157 -7.01 0.50 -22.71
CA THR A 157 -7.90 -0.62 -22.99
C THR A 157 -7.53 -1.81 -22.12
N ALA A 158 -8.51 -2.62 -21.70
CA ALA A 158 -8.32 -3.87 -20.97
C ALA A 158 -9.13 -4.98 -21.65
N GLY A 159 -8.45 -6.04 -22.10
CA GLY A 159 -9.12 -7.15 -22.81
C GLY A 159 -9.76 -6.73 -24.14
N GLY A 160 -9.26 -5.67 -24.77
CA GLY A 160 -9.84 -5.10 -26.00
C GLY A 160 -10.91 -4.03 -25.77
N THR A 161 -11.42 -3.89 -24.55
CA THR A 161 -12.45 -2.89 -24.20
C THR A 161 -11.80 -1.58 -23.77
N ASP A 162 -12.30 -0.45 -24.25
CA ASP A 162 -11.91 0.88 -23.78
C ASP A 162 -12.35 1.07 -22.31
N ILE A 163 -11.38 1.26 -21.41
CA ILE A 163 -11.63 1.47 -19.99
C ILE A 163 -11.33 2.89 -19.51
N ALA A 164 -10.47 3.62 -20.22
CA ALA A 164 -10.26 5.04 -20.03
C ALA A 164 -9.83 5.68 -21.37
N PRO A 165 -10.75 6.31 -22.13
CA PRO A 165 -10.42 6.84 -23.46
C PRO A 165 -9.55 8.11 -23.43
N GLY A 166 -9.45 8.80 -22.29
CA GLY A 166 -8.71 10.06 -22.15
C GLY A 166 -8.18 10.26 -20.73
N LEU A 167 -7.47 9.28 -20.18
CA LEU A 167 -6.86 9.35 -18.86
C LEU A 167 -5.77 10.43 -18.85
N ARG A 168 -5.96 11.48 -18.05
CA ARG A 168 -5.05 12.63 -17.99
C ARG A 168 -3.88 12.37 -17.05
N PHE A 169 -2.70 12.89 -17.38
CA PHE A 169 -1.54 12.84 -16.48
C PHE A 169 -1.87 13.41 -15.08
N GLY A 170 -1.35 12.74 -14.04
CA GLY A 170 -1.55 13.13 -12.64
C GLY A 170 -2.92 12.74 -12.08
N THR A 171 -3.58 11.74 -12.67
CA THR A 171 -4.90 11.26 -12.23
C THR A 171 -4.91 9.75 -11.97
N ALA A 172 -5.80 9.35 -11.05
CA ALA A 172 -6.15 7.96 -10.78
C ALA A 172 -7.66 7.78 -11.04
N THR A 173 -8.05 6.66 -11.65
CA THR A 173 -9.47 6.32 -11.80
C THR A 173 -10.03 5.76 -10.49
N PRO A 174 -11.36 5.67 -10.34
CA PRO A 174 -11.95 4.70 -9.43
C PRO A 174 -11.59 3.27 -9.82
N TYR A 175 -11.79 2.30 -8.91
CA TYR A 175 -11.78 0.89 -9.29
C TYR A 175 -12.97 0.59 -10.19
N ARG A 176 -12.72 -0.12 -11.29
CA ARG A 176 -13.72 -0.72 -12.15
C ARG A 176 -13.80 -2.21 -11.87
N GLU A 177 -15.02 -2.73 -11.77
CA GLU A 177 -15.22 -4.17 -11.67
C GLU A 177 -14.90 -4.89 -12.99
N MET A 178 -14.16 -5.97 -12.88
CA MET A 178 -13.69 -6.78 -13.99
C MET A 178 -14.05 -8.25 -13.74
N ALA A 179 -14.21 -8.99 -14.84
CA ALA A 179 -14.20 -10.45 -14.75
C ALA A 179 -12.79 -10.92 -14.34
N PRO A 180 -12.67 -11.96 -13.50
CA PRO A 180 -11.39 -12.57 -13.19
C PRO A 180 -10.82 -13.24 -14.45
N GLY A 181 -9.50 -13.35 -14.50
CA GLY A 181 -8.77 -13.92 -15.62
C GLY A 181 -7.55 -13.09 -16.02
N ALA A 182 -6.73 -13.65 -16.91
CA ALA A 182 -5.63 -12.92 -17.52
C ALA A 182 -6.14 -12.05 -18.66
N LEU A 183 -5.84 -10.75 -18.63
CA LEU A 183 -6.21 -9.81 -19.68
C LEU A 183 -5.02 -8.94 -20.07
N LYS A 184 -5.06 -8.40 -21.30
CA LYS A 184 -4.06 -7.45 -21.76
C LYS A 184 -4.52 -6.04 -21.43
N VAL A 185 -3.77 -5.32 -20.60
CA VAL A 185 -3.91 -3.87 -20.44
C VAL A 185 -2.98 -3.21 -21.43
N ARG A 186 -3.51 -2.30 -22.25
CA ARG A 186 -2.75 -1.53 -23.24
C ARG A 186 -3.02 -0.05 -23.05
N ALA A 187 -1.96 0.73 -22.90
CA ALA A 187 -2.00 2.19 -22.87
C ALA A 187 -1.40 2.74 -24.17
N THR A 188 -2.05 3.74 -24.74
CA THR A 188 -1.59 4.48 -25.93
C THR A 188 -1.64 5.97 -25.69
N GLY A 189 -0.63 6.67 -26.18
CA GLY A 189 -0.53 8.13 -26.15
C GLY A 189 -0.23 8.71 -27.53
N ALA A 190 0.21 9.97 -27.55
CA ALA A 190 0.61 10.67 -28.76
C ALA A 190 1.90 10.09 -29.38
N LYS A 191 2.13 10.40 -30.67
CA LYS A 191 3.31 9.96 -31.44
C LYS A 191 3.48 8.44 -31.41
N ASP A 192 2.38 7.70 -31.55
CA ASP A 192 2.31 6.24 -31.55
C ASP A 192 2.89 5.55 -30.30
N ALA A 193 3.07 6.29 -29.21
CA ALA A 193 3.53 5.73 -27.95
C ALA A 193 2.54 4.68 -27.45
N ALA A 194 3.00 3.46 -27.27
CA ALA A 194 2.16 2.36 -26.80
C ALA A 194 2.94 1.43 -25.88
N VAL A 195 2.25 0.87 -24.89
CA VAL A 195 2.77 -0.18 -24.03
C VAL A 195 1.64 -1.12 -23.65
N SER A 196 1.95 -2.40 -23.46
CA SER A 196 0.98 -3.36 -22.96
C SER A 196 1.60 -4.36 -22.02
N ALA A 197 0.81 -4.83 -21.07
CA ALA A 197 1.19 -5.88 -20.12
C ALA A 197 0.03 -6.86 -19.96
N LYS A 198 0.36 -8.11 -19.66
CA LYS A 198 -0.64 -9.08 -19.19
C LYS A 198 -0.85 -8.84 -17.69
N VAL A 199 -2.10 -8.71 -17.27
CA VAL A 199 -2.51 -8.54 -15.89
C VAL A 199 -3.40 -9.72 -15.53
N ALA A 200 -3.06 -10.44 -14.47
CA ALA A 200 -3.80 -11.60 -14.00
C ALA A 200 -4.68 -11.20 -12.83
N LEU A 201 -5.99 -11.07 -13.07
CA LEU A 201 -6.96 -10.70 -12.06
C LEU A 201 -7.55 -11.96 -11.43
N THR A 202 -7.29 -12.19 -10.14
CA THR A 202 -7.97 -13.27 -9.40
C THR A 202 -9.28 -12.75 -8.82
N ALA A 203 -10.29 -13.61 -8.66
CA ALA A 203 -11.51 -13.23 -7.96
C ALA A 203 -11.18 -12.70 -6.54
N GLY A 204 -11.85 -11.62 -6.14
CA GLY A 204 -11.61 -10.91 -4.88
C GLY A 204 -10.33 -10.06 -4.84
N SER A 205 -9.55 -9.99 -5.91
CA SER A 205 -8.37 -9.10 -5.98
C SER A 205 -8.71 -7.73 -6.53
N ALA A 206 -8.00 -6.72 -6.04
CA ALA A 206 -7.98 -5.38 -6.60
C ALA A 206 -6.58 -5.09 -7.12
N HIS A 207 -6.48 -4.53 -8.32
CA HIS A 207 -5.22 -4.19 -8.96
C HIS A 207 -5.19 -2.72 -9.34
N THR A 208 -4.02 -2.10 -9.20
CA THR A 208 -3.71 -0.77 -9.73
C THR A 208 -2.65 -0.91 -10.80
N VAL A 209 -2.97 -0.50 -12.02
CA VAL A 209 -2.02 -0.42 -13.13
C VAL A 209 -1.59 1.04 -13.32
N ILE A 210 -0.28 1.27 -13.22
CA ILE A 210 0.34 2.60 -13.34
C ILE A 210 1.03 2.70 -14.69
N VAL A 211 0.71 3.74 -15.46
CA VAL A 211 1.41 4.08 -16.71
C VAL A 211 2.48 5.11 -16.42
N LEU A 212 3.73 4.73 -16.62
CA LEU A 212 4.94 5.50 -16.29
C LEU A 212 5.71 5.89 -17.56
N ASP A 213 6.55 6.92 -17.46
CA ASP A 213 7.67 7.14 -18.35
C ASP A 213 8.72 6.04 -18.12
N GLY A 214 9.11 5.38 -19.19
CA GLY A 214 10.21 4.42 -19.24
C GLY A 214 11.41 4.98 -20.02
N PRO A 215 12.54 4.24 -20.02
CA PRO A 215 13.75 4.65 -20.73
C PRO A 215 13.57 4.69 -22.26
N LYS A 216 12.70 3.83 -22.82
CA LYS A 216 12.48 3.70 -24.28
C LYS A 216 11.03 3.99 -24.71
N GLY A 217 10.22 4.64 -23.87
CA GLY A 217 8.80 4.86 -24.13
C GLY A 217 7.97 4.77 -22.86
N LEU A 218 6.75 4.27 -22.95
CA LEU A 218 5.90 4.03 -21.78
C LEU A 218 6.28 2.72 -21.07
N ARG A 219 6.06 2.67 -19.77
CA ARG A 219 6.18 1.47 -18.93
C ARG A 219 4.87 1.25 -18.18
N LEU A 220 4.44 -0.01 -18.06
CA LEU A 220 3.34 -0.38 -17.16
C LEU A 220 3.89 -1.03 -15.91
N LEU A 221 3.29 -0.71 -14.77
CA LEU A 221 3.47 -1.40 -13.50
C LEU A 221 2.11 -1.90 -13.03
N ASP A 222 1.97 -3.21 -12.88
CA ASP A 222 0.80 -3.84 -12.26
C ASP A 222 1.08 -4.11 -10.78
N LEU A 223 0.16 -3.69 -9.93
CA LEU A 223 0.25 -3.84 -8.48
C LEU A 223 -1.04 -4.47 -7.97
N ARG A 224 -0.90 -5.54 -7.19
CA ARG A 224 -2.00 -6.06 -6.37
C ARG A 224 -2.14 -5.19 -5.13
N ASP A 225 -3.34 -4.68 -4.92
CA ASP A 225 -3.68 -3.89 -3.75
C ASP A 225 -4.14 -4.80 -2.61
N VAL A 226 -3.88 -4.37 -1.37
CA VAL A 226 -4.32 -5.13 -0.18
C VAL A 226 -5.83 -4.91 -0.05
N GLY A 227 -6.60 -5.94 -0.39
CA GLY A 227 -8.06 -5.93 -0.24
C GLY A 227 -8.48 -5.82 1.23
N ARG A 228 -9.75 -5.48 1.44
CA ARG A 228 -10.33 -5.40 2.79
C ARG A 228 -10.20 -6.75 3.51
N GLY A 229 -9.64 -6.73 4.73
CA GLY A 229 -9.45 -7.93 5.53
C GLY A 229 -8.30 -8.86 5.08
N ALA A 230 -7.54 -8.50 4.05
CA ALA A 230 -6.34 -9.23 3.68
C ALA A 230 -5.22 -8.95 4.68
N VAL A 231 -4.68 -10.01 5.30
CA VAL A 231 -3.40 -9.96 6.01
C VAL A 231 -2.31 -10.02 4.93
N PRO A 232 -1.41 -9.02 4.82
CA PRO A 232 -0.26 -9.15 3.94
C PRO A 232 0.54 -10.40 4.32
N PRO A 233 1.15 -11.11 3.36
CA PRO A 233 2.00 -12.23 3.70
C PRO A 233 3.07 -11.77 4.72
N PRO A 234 3.37 -12.58 5.75
CA PRO A 234 4.39 -12.23 6.73
C PRO A 234 5.71 -11.96 6.01
N ARG A 235 6.38 -10.85 6.35
CA ARG A 235 7.74 -10.60 5.87
C ARG A 235 8.69 -11.44 6.72
N GLY A 236 9.43 -12.34 6.06
CA GLY A 236 10.48 -13.14 6.69
C GLY A 236 9.98 -14.47 7.22
N GLY A 237 9.76 -15.44 6.33
CA GLY A 237 10.18 -16.79 6.66
C GLY A 237 11.70 -16.80 6.56
N VAL A 238 12.39 -17.03 7.67
CA VAL A 238 13.73 -17.63 7.53
C VAL A 238 13.51 -18.97 6.85
N ASP A 239 14.28 -19.24 5.81
CA ASP A 239 14.37 -20.57 5.21
C ASP A 239 15.10 -21.47 6.22
N THR A 240 14.41 -21.88 7.29
CA THR A 240 14.86 -23.03 8.08
C THR A 240 14.50 -24.26 7.26
N GLY A 241 15.31 -24.53 6.25
CA GLY A 241 15.31 -25.78 5.53
C GLY A 241 15.35 -26.93 6.51
N LEU A 242 14.21 -27.60 6.66
CA LEU A 242 14.04 -28.88 7.33
C LEU A 242 12.74 -29.49 6.81
N GLY A 243 12.75 -29.82 5.52
CA GLY A 243 11.84 -30.80 4.96
C GLY A 243 12.15 -32.17 5.56
N GLY A 244 11.44 -32.51 6.64
CA GLY A 244 11.37 -33.87 7.16
C GLY A 244 10.31 -34.66 6.38
N MET A 245 10.76 -35.46 5.43
CA MET A 245 9.97 -36.53 4.80
C MET A 245 9.63 -37.59 5.85
N ALA A 246 8.34 -37.93 6.01
CA ALA A 246 7.95 -39.25 6.47
C ALA A 246 8.17 -40.21 5.29
N GLY A 247 9.18 -41.07 5.42
CA GLY A 247 9.50 -42.10 4.45
C GLY A 247 8.55 -43.29 4.53
N ASN A 248 8.55 -44.08 3.45
CA ASN A 248 8.57 -45.54 3.56
C ASN A 248 9.20 -46.10 2.28
N GLY A 249 10.41 -46.65 2.41
CA GLY A 249 11.15 -47.26 1.31
C GLY A 249 12.64 -47.42 1.62
N SER A 250 12.95 -48.50 2.34
CA SER A 250 14.25 -48.90 2.91
C SER A 250 15.42 -49.08 1.91
N PRO A 251 16.68 -49.20 2.40
CA PRO A 251 17.91 -48.74 1.74
C PRO A 251 18.80 -49.87 1.20
N SER A 252 19.82 -49.52 0.41
CA SER A 252 21.17 -50.10 0.51
C SER A 252 22.22 -49.30 -0.29
N PRO A 253 23.53 -49.41 0.05
CA PRO A 253 24.45 -48.27 0.05
C PRO A 253 25.69 -48.46 -0.85
N TRP A 254 26.40 -47.37 -1.15
CA TRP A 254 27.87 -47.36 -1.13
C TRP A 254 28.39 -45.91 -1.15
N TRP A 255 29.33 -45.69 -0.24
CA TRP A 255 30.09 -44.46 0.04
C TRP A 255 31.46 -44.60 -0.64
N PRO A 256 32.23 -43.52 -0.89
CA PRO A 256 33.31 -43.15 0.04
C PRO A 256 33.39 -41.62 0.25
N ALA A 257 33.56 -41.05 1.45
CA ALA A 257 34.63 -41.08 2.45
C ALA A 257 35.82 -40.20 2.04
N ALA A 258 35.81 -39.02 2.66
CA ALA A 258 36.85 -38.04 2.92
C ALA A 258 38.31 -38.49 2.80
N LEU A 259 39.18 -37.57 2.36
CA LEU A 259 40.51 -37.40 2.96
C LEU A 259 40.92 -35.91 2.97
N ALA A 260 41.42 -35.48 4.12
CA ALA A 260 42.10 -34.22 4.38
C ALA A 260 43.61 -34.39 4.15
N ALA A 261 44.30 -33.32 3.72
CA ALA A 261 45.71 -33.06 4.05
C ALA A 261 46.12 -31.62 3.70
N PRO A 262 46.92 -30.93 4.55
CA PRO A 262 47.50 -29.62 4.29
C PRO A 262 48.92 -29.75 3.70
N PHE A 263 49.37 -28.74 2.94
CA PHE A 263 50.80 -28.56 2.63
C PHE A 263 51.24 -27.12 2.91
N ALA A 264 52.27 -27.01 3.73
CA ALA A 264 53.08 -25.82 3.96
C ALA A 264 54.41 -25.94 3.18
N LEU A 265 55.07 -24.78 3.04
CA LEU A 265 56.50 -24.50 2.72
C LEU A 265 56.95 -24.20 1.27
N ALA A 266 57.25 -22.90 1.10
CA ALA A 266 58.53 -22.30 0.67
C ALA A 266 58.99 -22.26 -0.81
N ALA A 267 59.13 -21.02 -1.32
CA ALA A 267 60.25 -20.54 -2.16
C ALA A 267 60.16 -18.99 -2.28
N VAL A 268 60.88 -18.22 -1.45
CA VAL A 268 62.16 -17.52 -1.74
C VAL A 268 62.12 -16.54 -2.93
N ALA A 269 62.06 -15.26 -2.54
CA ALA A 269 62.67 -14.03 -3.07
C ALA A 269 63.26 -13.98 -4.49
N LEU A 270 62.82 -12.97 -5.25
CA LEU A 270 63.69 -12.12 -6.09
C LEU A 270 63.02 -10.76 -6.36
N LEU A 271 63.22 -9.81 -5.44
CA LEU A 271 62.99 -8.38 -5.68
C LEU A 271 64.37 -7.71 -5.63
N ARG A 272 64.94 -7.47 -6.82
CA ARG A 272 66.17 -6.68 -6.98
C ARG A 272 65.86 -5.43 -7.82
N ARG A 273 66.06 -4.29 -7.15
CA ARG A 273 66.40 -2.94 -7.67
C ARG A 273 65.31 -2.16 -8.40
N ARG A 274 64.95 -1.00 -7.81
CA ARG A 274 65.53 0.30 -8.19
C ARG A 274 65.12 1.41 -7.21
N ARG A 275 66.11 1.99 -6.50
CA ARG A 275 66.07 3.36 -5.97
C ARG A 275 67.45 3.99 -6.19
N THR A 276 67.47 5.08 -6.94
CA THR A 276 68.34 6.27 -6.91
C THR A 276 67.67 7.19 -7.94
N ARG A 277 67.27 8.42 -7.65
CA ARG A 277 67.89 9.44 -6.81
C ARG A 277 66.93 10.00 -5.77
#